data_AF-A0A7Y2DJS0-F1
#
_entry.id   AF-A0A7Y2DJS0-F1
#
_cell.length_a   1.000
_cell.length_b   1.000
_cell.length_c   1.000
_cell.angle_alpha   90.00
_cell.angle_beta   90.00
_cell.angle_gamma   90.00
#
_symmetry.space_group_name_H-M   'P 1'
#
loop_
_entity.id
_entity.type
_entity.pdbx_description
1 polymer ?
#
loop_
_entity_poly.entity_id
_entity_poly.type
_entity_poly.pdbx_seq_one_letter_code
_entity_poly.pdbx_strand_id
1 'polypeptide(L)'
;MPQLTEFAKISATLNFTPIGKVSAGFRLDVPFEGTATSEHWAGERPVSGVDRVTTGADGIQSLDITARIGTGKEVVSYRAIGRGTVDGGPRELFTFETAVEELGFLNHSIGCALGSIEKNKLELTVYLIED
;
A
#
# COMPACT_ATOMS: atom_id res chain seq x y z
N MET A 1 -8.81 -11.69 20.59
CA MET A 1 -7.36 -11.81 20.26
C MET A 1 -7.35 -11.41 18.81
N PRO A 2 -6.68 -10.31 18.43
CA PRO A 2 -6.99 -9.65 17.17
C PRO A 2 -6.86 -10.62 16.00
N GLN A 3 -7.88 -10.65 15.14
CA GLN A 3 -7.92 -11.46 13.94
C GLN A 3 -7.58 -10.63 12.71
N LEU A 4 -7.08 -11.29 11.68
CA LEU A 4 -6.78 -10.67 10.40
C LEU A 4 -7.66 -11.30 9.32
N THR A 5 -8.52 -10.48 8.71
CA THR A 5 -9.35 -10.88 7.57
C THR A 5 -8.77 -10.30 6.30
N GLU A 6 -8.55 -11.10 5.26
CA GLU A 6 -8.09 -10.60 3.97
C GLU A 6 -9.13 -9.62 3.39
N PHE A 7 -8.68 -8.46 2.94
CA PHE A 7 -9.52 -7.46 2.29
C PHE A 7 -9.22 -7.36 0.80
N ALA A 8 -7.95 -7.19 0.43
CA ALA A 8 -7.58 -6.99 -0.96
C ALA A 8 -6.17 -7.48 -1.27
N LYS A 9 -5.95 -7.87 -2.52
CA LYS A 9 -4.61 -8.12 -3.08
C LYS A 9 -4.28 -7.03 -4.07
N ILE A 10 -3.14 -6.38 -3.89
CA ILE A 10 -2.63 -5.31 -4.75
C ILE A 10 -1.38 -5.81 -5.47
N SER A 11 -1.39 -5.72 -6.80
CA SER A 11 -0.22 -5.94 -7.65
C SER A 11 0.15 -4.61 -8.29
N ALA A 12 1.42 -4.21 -8.23
CA ALA A 12 1.87 -2.95 -8.80
C ALA A 12 3.26 -3.04 -9.42
N THR A 13 3.52 -2.22 -10.44
CA THR A 13 4.87 -2.05 -10.97
C THR A 13 5.52 -0.85 -10.32
N LEU A 14 6.69 -1.07 -9.72
CA LEU A 14 7.47 -0.05 -9.02
C LEU A 14 8.39 0.69 -9.99
N ASN A 15 8.26 2.01 -10.03
CA ASN A 15 9.16 2.89 -10.76
C ASN A 15 9.92 3.77 -9.77
N PHE A 16 11.22 3.53 -9.62
CA PHE A 16 12.03 4.25 -8.64
C PHE A 16 12.53 5.58 -9.22
N THR A 17 12.11 6.69 -8.62
CA THR A 17 12.55 8.04 -8.96
C THR A 17 13.46 8.59 -7.85
N PRO A 18 14.79 8.63 -8.06
CA PRO A 18 15.71 9.12 -7.05
C PRO A 18 15.55 10.61 -6.80
N ILE A 19 15.31 10.99 -5.54
CA ILE A 19 15.44 12.37 -5.08
C ILE A 19 16.86 12.64 -4.58
N GLY A 20 17.49 11.63 -3.96
CA GLY A 20 18.89 11.67 -3.52
C GLY A 20 19.06 11.67 -2.00
N LYS A 21 20.25 12.04 -1.53
CA LYS A 21 20.60 12.02 -0.11
C LYS A 21 19.95 13.20 0.63
N VAL A 22 19.25 12.87 1.71
CA VAL A 22 18.68 13.81 2.69
C VAL A 22 19.21 13.49 4.09
N SER A 23 18.85 14.29 5.10
CA SER A 23 19.31 14.09 6.48
C SER A 23 18.95 12.72 7.06
N ALA A 24 17.80 12.17 6.66
CA ALA A 24 17.28 10.89 7.13
C ALA A 24 17.77 9.66 6.35
N GLY A 25 18.45 9.83 5.19
CA GLY A 25 18.85 8.70 4.34
C GLY A 25 18.81 9.02 2.85
N PHE A 26 18.68 7.99 2.02
CA PHE A 26 18.48 8.16 0.57
C PHE A 26 16.98 8.12 0.24
N ARG A 27 16.50 9.14 -0.48
CA ARG A 27 15.09 9.37 -0.74
C ARG A 27 14.71 8.98 -2.18
N LEU A 28 13.63 8.21 -2.31
CA LEU A 28 13.06 7.70 -3.56
C LEU A 28 11.56 7.97 -3.63
N ASP A 29 11.09 8.75 -4.59
CA ASP A 29 9.66 8.71 -4.91
C ASP A 29 9.41 7.46 -5.75
N VAL A 30 8.44 6.65 -5.34
CA VAL A 30 8.05 5.45 -6.06
C VAL A 30 6.60 5.61 -6.48
N PRO A 31 6.33 6.29 -7.62
CA PRO A 31 5.05 6.18 -8.28
C PRO A 31 4.80 4.71 -8.61
N PHE A 32 3.61 4.24 -8.28
CA PHE A 32 3.19 2.90 -8.64
C PHE A 32 1.80 2.92 -9.26
N GLU A 33 1.68 2.11 -10.30
CA GLU A 33 0.44 1.83 -11.01
C GLU A 33 0.26 0.32 -11.03
N GLY A 34 -0.97 -0.10 -10.80
CA GLY A 34 -1.26 -1.50 -10.54
C GLY A 34 -2.75 -1.81 -10.59
N THR A 35 -3.09 -2.96 -10.04
CA THR A 35 -4.47 -3.41 -9.90
C THR A 35 -4.71 -4.01 -8.52
N ALA A 36 -5.96 -3.97 -8.09
CA ALA A 36 -6.43 -4.58 -6.86
C ALA A 36 -7.60 -5.52 -7.13
N THR A 37 -7.60 -6.65 -6.44
CA THR A 37 -8.72 -7.61 -6.40
C THR A 37 -9.19 -7.77 -4.96
N SER A 38 -10.47 -8.10 -4.78
CA SER A 38 -11.11 -8.31 -3.49
C SER A 38 -12.40 -9.09 -3.67
N GLU A 39 -12.87 -9.74 -2.61
CA GLU A 39 -14.21 -10.35 -2.57
C GLU A 39 -15.33 -9.30 -2.52
N HIS A 40 -15.02 -8.04 -2.20
CA HIS A 40 -16.01 -6.97 -2.05
C HIS A 40 -16.37 -6.26 -3.37
N TRP A 41 -15.71 -6.57 -4.49
CA TRP A 41 -16.08 -6.06 -5.82
C TRP A 41 -15.72 -7.05 -6.93
N ALA A 42 -16.35 -6.91 -8.09
CA ALA A 42 -16.05 -7.75 -9.25
C ALA A 42 -14.85 -7.24 -10.04
N GLY A 43 -13.97 -8.15 -10.45
CA GLY A 43 -12.85 -7.87 -11.34
C GLY A 43 -11.71 -7.07 -10.70
N GLU A 44 -10.83 -6.56 -11.57
CA GLU A 44 -9.69 -5.75 -11.17
C GLU A 44 -10.06 -4.26 -11.12
N ARG A 45 -9.67 -3.58 -10.04
CA ARG A 45 -9.73 -2.12 -9.94
C ARG A 45 -8.33 -1.53 -10.09
N PRO A 46 -8.15 -0.44 -10.83
CA PRO A 46 -6.84 0.19 -10.97
C PRO A 46 -6.35 0.75 -9.63
N VAL A 47 -5.05 0.66 -9.39
CA VAL A 47 -4.37 1.27 -8.25
C VAL A 47 -3.43 2.33 -8.77
N SER A 48 -3.43 3.50 -8.14
CA SER A 48 -2.48 4.57 -8.45
C SER A 48 -2.10 5.34 -7.20
N GLY A 49 -0.83 5.72 -7.10
CA GLY A 49 -0.34 6.48 -5.97
C GLY A 49 1.16 6.70 -6.00
N VAL A 50 1.66 7.22 -4.88
CA VAL A 50 3.09 7.45 -4.67
C VAL A 50 3.47 6.95 -3.29
N ASP A 51 4.52 6.14 -3.23
CA ASP A 51 5.24 5.82 -2.00
C ASP A 51 6.47 6.71 -1.85
N ARG A 52 6.58 7.32 -0.68
CA ARG A 52 7.66 8.19 -0.25
C ARG A 52 8.68 7.43 0.58
N VAL A 53 9.47 6.58 -0.09
CA VAL A 53 10.51 5.74 0.53
C VAL A 53 11.77 6.50 0.98
N THR A 54 12.14 6.37 2.24
CA THR A 54 13.47 6.77 2.74
C THR A 54 14.26 5.56 3.22
N THR A 55 15.40 5.30 2.60
CA THR A 55 16.31 4.21 2.98
C THR A 55 17.39 4.71 3.92
N GLY A 56 17.40 4.17 5.15
CA GLY A 56 18.41 4.46 6.16
C GLY A 56 19.78 3.83 5.86
N ALA A 57 20.80 4.22 6.63
CA ALA A 57 22.14 3.64 6.51
C ALA A 57 22.20 2.15 6.91
N ASP A 58 21.22 1.71 7.69
CA ASP A 58 20.97 0.32 8.08
C ASP A 58 20.26 -0.49 6.98
N GLY A 59 19.93 0.13 5.84
CA GLY A 59 19.19 -0.51 4.74
C GLY A 59 17.69 -0.65 5.01
N ILE A 60 17.17 -0.15 6.14
CA ILE A 60 15.74 -0.17 6.43
C ILE A 60 15.06 0.92 5.62
N GLN A 61 13.98 0.55 4.95
CA GLN A 61 13.12 1.45 4.20
C GLN A 61 11.99 1.94 5.12
N SER A 62 11.80 3.26 5.17
CA SER A 62 10.63 3.91 5.75
C SER A 62 9.68 4.25 4.61
N LEU A 63 8.44 3.76 4.67
CA LEU A 63 7.44 3.89 3.62
C LEU A 63 6.36 4.89 4.05
N ASP A 64 5.89 5.71 3.13
CA ASP A 64 4.83 6.70 3.35
C ASP A 64 4.01 6.86 2.07
N ILE A 65 2.88 6.16 2.04
CA ILE A 65 2.08 5.92 0.86
C ILE A 65 0.83 6.80 0.90
N THR A 66 0.55 7.44 -0.23
CA THR A 66 -0.77 7.99 -0.53
C THR A 66 -1.22 7.48 -1.88
N ALA A 67 -2.36 6.80 -1.91
CA ALA A 67 -2.81 6.09 -3.10
C ALA A 67 -4.34 5.89 -3.10
N ARG A 68 -4.84 5.35 -4.20
CA ARG A 68 -6.26 5.01 -4.38
C ARG A 68 -6.44 3.70 -5.11
N ILE A 69 -7.52 3.00 -4.76
CA ILE A 69 -8.06 1.84 -5.48
C ILE A 69 -9.34 2.29 -6.20
N GLY A 70 -9.46 1.98 -7.49
CA GLY A 70 -10.61 2.33 -8.31
C GLY A 70 -10.58 3.75 -8.88
N THR A 71 -11.64 4.11 -9.61
CA THR A 71 -11.81 5.43 -10.24
C THR A 71 -13.26 5.91 -10.14
N GLY A 72 -13.49 7.20 -10.38
CA GLY A 72 -14.83 7.77 -10.41
C GLY A 72 -15.57 7.61 -9.07
N LYS A 73 -16.75 6.99 -9.11
CA LYS A 73 -17.60 6.77 -7.93
C LYS A 73 -17.18 5.56 -7.08
N GLU A 74 -16.29 4.71 -7.58
CA GLU A 74 -15.87 3.47 -6.95
C GLU A 74 -14.45 3.58 -6.36
N VAL A 75 -14.18 4.68 -5.66
CA VAL A 75 -12.83 5.01 -5.17
C VAL A 75 -12.72 4.74 -3.68
N VAL A 76 -11.67 4.00 -3.31
CA VAL A 76 -11.13 3.96 -1.95
C VAL A 76 -9.80 4.69 -1.94
N SER A 77 -9.73 5.84 -1.27
CA SER A 77 -8.48 6.51 -0.96
C SER A 77 -7.84 5.80 0.23
N TYR A 78 -6.52 5.63 0.22
CA TYR A 78 -5.82 5.08 1.37
C TYR A 78 -4.49 5.80 1.61
N ARG A 79 -4.12 5.82 2.88
CA ARG A 79 -2.76 6.15 3.34
C ARG A 79 -2.18 4.96 4.04
N ALA A 80 -0.90 4.71 3.81
CA ALA A 80 -0.19 3.68 4.54
C ALA A 80 1.18 4.16 5.00
N ILE A 81 1.61 3.66 6.15
CA ILE A 81 2.97 3.82 6.65
C ILE A 81 3.57 2.44 6.85
N GLY A 82 4.86 2.29 6.59
CA GLY A 82 5.45 0.97 6.64
C GLY A 82 6.95 0.93 6.83
N ARG A 83 7.41 -0.30 6.98
CA ARG A 83 8.83 -0.65 7.01
C ARG A 83 9.08 -1.74 5.98
N GLY A 84 10.20 -1.63 5.28
CA GLY A 84 10.65 -2.65 4.35
C GLY A 84 12.14 -2.90 4.47
N THR A 85 12.56 -4.02 3.93
CA THR A 85 13.96 -4.29 3.57
C THR A 85 14.01 -4.81 2.15
N VAL A 86 15.19 -4.75 1.52
CA VAL A 86 15.38 -5.26 0.15
C VAL A 86 14.93 -6.73 0.02
N ASP A 87 15.22 -7.54 1.04
CA ASP A 87 14.95 -8.99 1.01
C ASP A 87 13.61 -9.38 1.66
N GLY A 88 13.07 -8.55 2.54
CA GLY A 88 11.92 -8.87 3.38
C GLY A 88 10.57 -8.33 2.88
N GLY A 89 10.59 -7.47 1.85
CA GLY A 89 9.40 -6.79 1.35
C GLY A 89 8.80 -5.79 2.35
N PRO A 90 7.74 -5.08 1.95
CA PRO A 90 7.08 -4.10 2.80
C PRO A 90 6.13 -4.75 3.83
N ARG A 91 6.05 -4.11 5.00
CA ARG A 91 5.04 -4.34 6.04
C ARG A 91 4.44 -3.00 6.40
N GLU A 92 3.14 -2.89 6.24
CA GLU A 92 2.46 -1.59 6.17
C GLU A 92 1.19 -1.59 7.04
N LEU A 93 0.83 -0.40 7.53
CA LEU A 93 -0.40 -0.10 8.25
C LEU A 93 -1.21 0.88 7.43
N PHE A 94 -2.50 0.61 7.23
CA PHE A 94 -3.39 1.32 6.33
C PHE A 94 -4.51 2.03 7.09
N THR A 95 -4.89 3.18 6.53
CA THR A 95 -6.14 3.87 6.81
C THR A 95 -6.84 4.15 5.48
N PHE A 96 -8.17 4.20 5.51
CA PHE A 96 -8.99 4.29 4.30
C PHE A 96 -10.01 5.41 4.40
N GLU A 97 -10.37 5.98 3.25
CA GLU A 97 -11.45 6.94 3.08
C GLU A 97 -12.24 6.56 1.83
N THR A 98 -13.55 6.38 1.97
CA THR A 98 -14.43 6.04 0.85
C THR A 98 -15.85 6.54 1.05
N ALA A 99 -16.47 6.95 -0.05
CA ALA A 99 -17.90 7.27 -0.13
C ALA A 99 -18.73 6.13 -0.75
N VAL A 100 -18.11 4.99 -1.07
CA VAL A 100 -18.80 3.79 -1.56
C VAL A 100 -19.53 3.14 -0.40
N GLU A 101 -20.86 3.13 -0.45
CA GLU A 101 -21.71 2.70 0.67
C GLU A 101 -21.39 1.26 1.11
N GLU A 102 -21.20 0.34 0.16
CA GLU A 102 -20.89 -1.07 0.46
C GLU A 102 -19.51 -1.27 1.07
N LEU A 103 -18.59 -0.30 0.88
CA LEU A 103 -17.25 -0.28 1.46
C LEU A 103 -17.14 0.67 2.65
N GLY A 104 -18.27 1.21 3.15
CA GLY A 104 -18.30 2.23 4.19
C GLY A 104 -17.62 1.80 5.49
N PHE A 105 -17.56 0.48 5.75
CA PHE A 105 -16.86 -0.10 6.90
C PHE A 105 -15.37 0.28 6.94
N LEU A 106 -14.72 0.47 5.79
CA LEU A 106 -13.30 0.83 5.71
C LEU A 106 -12.97 2.16 6.39
N ASN A 107 -13.93 3.09 6.45
CA ASN A 107 -13.75 4.38 7.13
C ASN A 107 -13.53 4.25 8.64
N HIS A 108 -13.79 3.06 9.21
CA HIS A 108 -13.60 2.76 10.62
C HIS A 108 -12.66 1.56 10.85
N SER A 109 -12.05 1.03 9.79
CA SER A 109 -11.13 -0.09 9.85
C SER A 109 -9.67 0.38 9.88
N ILE A 110 -8.83 -0.42 10.52
CA ILE A 110 -7.37 -0.35 10.35
C ILE A 110 -6.93 -1.56 9.55
N GLY A 111 -6.17 -1.30 8.49
CA GLY A 111 -5.59 -2.36 7.68
C GLY A 111 -4.13 -2.60 8.01
N CYS A 112 -3.63 -3.79 7.73
CA CYS A 112 -2.20 -4.05 7.64
C CYS A 112 -1.90 -4.86 6.38
N ALA A 113 -0.74 -4.68 5.78
CA ALA A 113 -0.34 -5.46 4.62
C ALA A 113 1.02 -6.11 4.78
N LEU A 114 1.15 -7.25 4.12
CA LEU A 114 2.40 -7.96 3.91
C LEU A 114 2.66 -8.00 2.41
N GLY A 115 3.85 -7.58 2.00
CA GLY A 115 4.22 -7.59 0.61
C GLY A 115 5.51 -8.33 0.31
N SER A 116 5.66 -8.63 -0.98
CA SER A 116 6.87 -9.19 -1.57
C SER A 116 7.21 -8.40 -2.82
N ILE A 117 8.51 -8.21 -3.07
CA ILE A 117 9.00 -7.57 -4.28
C ILE A 117 9.84 -8.57 -5.06
N GLU A 118 9.47 -8.81 -6.32
CA GLU A 118 10.30 -9.55 -7.26
C GLU A 118 10.65 -8.63 -8.43
N LYS A 119 11.95 -8.34 -8.60
CA LYS A 119 12.47 -7.33 -9.54
C LYS A 119 11.85 -5.95 -9.29
N ASN A 120 10.89 -5.55 -10.11
CA ASN A 120 10.15 -4.30 -10.00
C ASN A 120 8.65 -4.53 -9.80
N LYS A 121 8.23 -5.75 -9.51
CA LYS A 121 6.83 -6.09 -9.24
C LYS A 121 6.60 -6.19 -7.74
N LEU A 122 5.65 -5.43 -7.24
CA LEU A 122 5.14 -5.51 -5.88
C LEU A 122 3.87 -6.35 -5.87
N GLU A 123 3.79 -7.27 -4.91
CA GLU A 123 2.55 -7.94 -4.53
C GLU A 123 2.31 -7.65 -3.05
N LEU A 124 1.11 -7.21 -2.70
CA LEU A 124 0.66 -6.90 -1.34
C LEU A 124 -0.64 -7.66 -1.05
N THR A 125 -0.71 -8.31 0.11
CA THR A 125 -1.99 -8.75 0.66
C THR A 125 -2.35 -7.83 1.82
N VAL A 126 -3.47 -7.13 1.67
CA VAL A 126 -4.04 -6.21 2.66
C VAL A 126 -5.07 -6.98 3.49
N TYR A 127 -4.90 -6.92 4.80
CA TYR A 127 -5.80 -7.47 5.81
C TYR A 127 -6.43 -6.35 6.61
N LEU A 128 -7.61 -6.57 7.16
CA LEU A 128 -8.23 -5.71 8.17
C LEU A 128 -8.07 -6.36 9.53
N ILE A 129 -7.81 -5.53 10.53
CA ILE A 129 -7.70 -5.94 11.93
C ILE A 129 -9.10 -5.94 12.54
N GLU A 130 -9.48 -7.07 13.12
CA GLU A 130 -10.75 -7.29 13.83
C GLU A 130 -10.49 -7.74 15.27
N ASP A 131 -11.48 -7.55 16.16
CA ASP A 131 -11.38 -7.85 17.61
C ASP A 131 -11.41 -9.35 17.97
#